data_AF-A0A0S8ENH7-F1
#
_entry.id   AF-A0A0S8ENH7-F1
#
_cell.length_a   1.000
_cell.length_b   1.000
_cell.length_c   1.000
_cell.angle_alpha   90.00
_cell.angle_beta   90.00
_cell.angle_gamma   90.00
#
_symmetry.space_group_name_H-M   'P 1'
#
loop_
_entity.id
_entity.type
_entity.pdbx_description
1 polymer ?
#
loop_
_entity_poly.entity_id
_entity_poly.type
_entity_poly.pdbx_seq_one_letter_code
_entity_poly.pdbx_strand_id
1 'polypeptide(L)'
;FSLYTPERNWPHVINHEHASFSAQHQWNMGRRDEAAIIENGKVVREEQYLTFAFRDRMKKYIENHKDEPFFLYAAFSAPHVPFQAPVDYYCRYAHVEDDNKRVYYSMISALDDAIGEVHQTIKDAGIEENTLIFLLSDNGGASYTHATDNGPLKGGKLTQFEGGINVPFMMKWKGRVPAGMRYQHPVSSTDIFATSVAAAGGSLPSDREYDGVDLVPYVNGQAEGIPHETLYWRADHIWAIRDGKYKLILSTRDGWAELYDLEVDKPEQINLKEQMPELYEKLREEHQRWQKDKLHKKPMWPRIMDKRFVLDGKEYLFPA
;
A
#
# COMPACT_ATOMS: atom_id res chain seq x y z
N PHE A 1 -14.12 7.91 0.05
CA PHE A 1 -14.20 6.43 0.25
C PHE A 1 -15.67 6.05 0.39
N SER A 2 -16.09 4.97 -0.28
CA SER A 2 -17.49 4.55 -0.41
C SER A 2 -17.84 3.38 0.52
N LEU A 3 -19.13 3.11 0.70
CA LEU A 3 -19.58 1.84 1.30
C LEU A 3 -19.33 0.67 0.35
N TYR A 4 -19.04 -0.49 0.93
CA TYR A 4 -18.97 -1.75 0.18
C TYR A 4 -20.35 -2.27 -0.20
N THR A 5 -21.43 -1.73 0.35
CA THR A 5 -22.81 -2.11 0.03
C THR A 5 -23.62 -0.91 -0.49
N PRO A 6 -24.69 -1.13 -1.27
CA PRO A 6 -25.53 -0.05 -1.81
C PRO A 6 -26.19 0.81 -0.73
N GLU A 7 -26.52 0.16 0.39
CA GLU A 7 -27.12 0.75 1.58
C GLU A 7 -26.49 0.16 2.83
N ARG A 8 -26.61 0.86 3.96
CA ARG A 8 -26.00 0.42 5.24
C ARG A 8 -26.56 -0.92 5.70
N ASN A 9 -27.89 -1.09 5.68
CA ASN A 9 -28.56 -2.31 6.15
C ASN A 9 -28.81 -3.28 4.98
N TRP A 10 -27.75 -3.67 4.29
CA TRP A 10 -27.88 -4.57 3.14
C TRP A 10 -27.95 -6.04 3.59
N PRO A 11 -28.89 -6.84 3.08
CA PRO A 11 -28.97 -8.27 3.39
C PRO A 11 -27.66 -8.99 3.06
N HIS A 12 -27.32 -10.01 3.84
CA HIS A 12 -26.13 -10.86 3.63
C HIS A 12 -24.76 -10.19 3.84
N VAL A 13 -24.70 -9.04 4.52
CA VAL A 13 -23.44 -8.43 4.97
C VAL A 13 -23.47 -8.18 6.49
N ILE A 14 -22.33 -8.43 7.13
CA ILE A 14 -22.05 -8.06 8.51
C ILE A 14 -21.34 -6.70 8.49
N ASN A 15 -21.93 -5.73 9.18
CA ASN A 15 -21.31 -4.44 9.44
C ASN A 15 -20.64 -4.46 10.81
N HIS A 16 -19.40 -3.97 10.89
CA HIS A 16 -18.75 -3.65 12.16
C HIS A 16 -18.46 -2.15 12.21
N GLU A 17 -19.10 -1.45 13.14
CA GLU A 17 -18.88 -0.02 13.32
C GLU A 17 -17.67 0.23 14.20
N HIS A 18 -16.69 0.92 13.61
CA HIS A 18 -15.48 1.33 14.32
C HIS A 18 -15.54 2.83 14.65
N ALA A 19 -15.06 3.21 15.83
CA ALA A 19 -14.97 4.62 16.26
C ALA A 19 -13.77 5.36 15.64
N SER A 20 -13.21 4.87 14.53
CA SER A 20 -12.07 5.53 13.89
C SER A 20 -12.53 6.83 13.26
N PHE A 21 -11.63 7.80 13.23
CA PHE A 21 -11.90 9.15 12.72
C PHE A 21 -12.48 9.15 11.29
N SER A 22 -12.10 8.17 10.45
CA SER A 22 -12.57 8.05 9.08
C SER A 22 -13.88 7.25 8.93
N ALA A 23 -14.17 6.31 9.83
CA ALA A 23 -15.31 5.42 9.69
C ALA A 23 -16.65 6.17 9.79
N GLN A 24 -16.82 7.08 10.76
CA GLN A 24 -18.06 7.86 10.89
C GLN A 24 -18.38 8.66 9.62
N HIS A 25 -17.36 9.28 9.02
CA HIS A 25 -17.51 10.04 7.80
C HIS A 25 -17.99 9.14 6.64
N GLN A 26 -17.43 7.94 6.50
CA GLN A 26 -17.80 6.98 5.44
C GLN A 26 -19.22 6.43 5.62
N TRP A 27 -19.59 6.06 6.86
CA TRP A 27 -20.93 5.58 7.17
C TRP A 27 -22.00 6.63 6.88
N ASN A 28 -21.70 7.91 7.10
CA ASN A 28 -22.62 9.01 6.85
C ASN A 28 -22.75 9.35 5.35
N MET A 29 -21.66 9.28 4.59
CA MET A 29 -21.71 9.59 3.14
C MET A 29 -22.39 8.50 2.31
N GLY A 30 -22.27 7.24 2.69
CA GLY A 30 -22.84 6.15 1.89
C GLY A 30 -22.10 5.98 0.54
N ARG A 31 -22.88 5.89 -0.54
CA ARG A 31 -22.41 5.90 -1.94
C ARG A 31 -22.85 7.16 -2.69
N ARG A 32 -22.73 8.33 -2.08
CA ARG A 32 -23.21 9.62 -2.63
C ARG A 32 -22.10 10.63 -2.73
N ASP A 33 -22.31 11.67 -3.54
CA ASP A 33 -21.40 12.81 -3.69
C ASP A 33 -19.96 12.33 -3.98
N GLU A 34 -18.98 12.72 -3.16
CA GLU A 34 -17.57 12.33 -3.29
C GLU A 34 -17.31 10.83 -3.06
N ALA A 35 -18.30 10.11 -2.51
CA ALA A 35 -18.28 8.67 -2.29
C ALA A 35 -19.11 7.89 -3.33
N ALA A 36 -19.65 8.57 -4.35
CA ALA A 36 -20.40 7.92 -5.42
C ALA A 36 -19.54 6.96 -6.24
N ILE A 37 -20.16 5.90 -6.75
CA ILE A 37 -19.51 5.01 -7.73
C ILE A 37 -19.60 5.66 -9.10
N ILE A 38 -18.45 5.83 -9.75
CA ILE A 38 -18.34 6.49 -11.04
C ILE A 38 -17.87 5.48 -12.08
N GLU A 39 -18.58 5.42 -13.19
CA GLU A 39 -18.22 4.63 -14.37
C GLU A 39 -18.21 5.55 -15.59
N ASN A 40 -17.07 5.65 -16.26
CA ASN A 40 -16.88 6.51 -17.45
C ASN A 40 -17.37 7.97 -17.25
N GLY A 41 -17.03 8.55 -16.10
CA GLY A 41 -17.39 9.93 -15.73
C GLY A 41 -18.84 10.13 -15.30
N LYS A 42 -19.64 9.07 -15.17
CA LYS A 42 -21.03 9.13 -14.73
C LYS A 42 -21.22 8.41 -13.41
N VAL A 43 -21.99 9.02 -12.52
CA VAL A 43 -22.45 8.35 -11.30
C VAL A 43 -23.36 7.19 -11.68
N VAL A 44 -23.04 6.00 -11.17
CA VAL A 44 -23.83 4.78 -11.37
C VAL A 44 -24.29 4.22 -10.03
N ARG A 45 -25.45 3.56 -10.06
CA ARG A 45 -25.97 2.82 -8.92
C ARG A 45 -25.45 1.39 -8.99
N GLU A 46 -24.44 1.10 -8.18
CA GLU A 46 -23.91 -0.26 -8.01
C GLU A 46 -24.71 -0.99 -6.92
N GLU A 47 -25.21 -2.18 -7.24
CA GLU A 47 -26.05 -3.01 -6.37
C GLU A 47 -25.28 -4.18 -5.74
N GLN A 48 -24.05 -4.45 -6.20
CA GLN A 48 -23.21 -5.50 -5.66
C GLN A 48 -22.33 -5.00 -4.50
N TYR A 49 -21.79 -6.00 -3.77
CA TYR A 49 -20.67 -5.79 -2.87
C TYR A 49 -19.47 -5.25 -3.66
N LEU A 50 -18.89 -4.12 -3.24
CA LEU A 50 -18.00 -3.32 -4.08
C LEU A 50 -16.77 -4.09 -4.57
N THR A 51 -16.21 -4.97 -3.74
CA THR A 51 -15.10 -5.84 -4.13
C THR A 51 -15.49 -6.76 -5.30
N PHE A 52 -16.71 -7.31 -5.28
CA PHE A 52 -17.19 -8.19 -6.37
C PHE A 52 -17.57 -7.38 -7.60
N ALA A 53 -18.14 -6.19 -7.43
CA ALA A 53 -18.42 -5.26 -8.52
C ALA A 53 -17.16 -4.89 -9.32
N PHE A 54 -16.06 -4.65 -8.61
CA PHE A 54 -14.75 -4.33 -9.19
C PHE A 54 -14.13 -5.54 -9.87
N ARG A 55 -14.14 -6.71 -9.20
CA ARG A 55 -13.74 -7.98 -9.78
C ARG A 55 -14.43 -8.24 -11.12
N ASP A 56 -15.75 -8.15 -11.17
CA ASP A 56 -16.52 -8.48 -12.37
C ASP A 56 -16.24 -7.52 -13.53
N ARG A 57 -16.03 -6.23 -13.23
CA ARG A 57 -15.60 -5.24 -14.23
C ARG A 57 -14.19 -5.52 -14.76
N MET A 58 -13.27 -5.91 -13.89
CA MET A 58 -11.91 -6.29 -14.29
C MET A 58 -11.92 -7.53 -15.18
N LYS A 59 -12.68 -8.57 -14.80
CA LYS A 59 -12.85 -9.79 -15.61
C LYS A 59 -13.39 -9.46 -17.00
N LYS A 60 -14.49 -8.70 -17.05
CA LYS A 60 -15.08 -8.25 -18.32
C LYS A 60 -14.11 -7.39 -19.14
N TYR A 61 -13.34 -6.52 -18.50
CA TYR A 61 -12.33 -5.71 -19.18
C TYR A 61 -11.26 -6.61 -19.84
N ILE A 62 -10.72 -7.58 -19.10
CA ILE A 62 -9.72 -8.54 -19.61
C ILE A 62 -10.29 -9.35 -20.78
N GLU A 63 -11.50 -9.90 -20.64
CA GLU A 63 -12.16 -10.69 -21.69
C GLU A 63 -12.35 -9.90 -22.99
N ASN A 64 -12.71 -8.61 -22.88
CA ASN A 64 -12.94 -7.74 -24.02
C ASN A 64 -11.66 -7.24 -24.71
N HIS A 65 -10.52 -7.26 -24.01
CA HIS A 65 -9.25 -6.70 -24.51
C HIS A 65 -8.15 -7.77 -24.64
N LYS A 66 -8.46 -9.06 -24.47
CA LYS A 66 -7.45 -10.14 -24.50
C LYS A 66 -6.65 -10.24 -25.82
N ASP A 67 -7.18 -9.69 -26.90
CA ASP A 67 -6.55 -9.71 -28.23
C ASP A 67 -5.64 -8.48 -28.48
N GLU A 68 -5.53 -7.56 -27.52
CA GLU A 68 -4.67 -6.38 -27.58
C GLU A 68 -3.92 -6.11 -26.25
N PRO A 69 -2.76 -5.44 -26.26
CA PRO A 69 -2.10 -5.08 -25.00
C PRO A 69 -2.94 -4.06 -24.23
N PHE A 70 -3.10 -4.27 -22.92
CA PHE A 70 -3.84 -3.36 -22.05
C PHE A 70 -3.08 -3.04 -20.76
N PHE A 71 -3.48 -1.95 -20.11
CA PHE A 71 -3.09 -1.60 -18.75
C PHE A 71 -4.34 -1.60 -17.86
N LEU A 72 -4.29 -2.34 -16.75
CA LEU A 72 -5.36 -2.41 -15.76
C LEU A 72 -4.83 -2.03 -14.38
N TYR A 73 -5.28 -0.88 -13.88
CA TYR A 73 -5.06 -0.49 -12.48
C TYR A 73 -6.20 -0.98 -11.59
N ALA A 74 -5.97 -2.08 -10.89
CA ALA A 74 -6.97 -2.75 -10.06
C ALA A 74 -6.97 -2.25 -8.61
N ALA A 75 -7.51 -1.04 -8.38
CA ALA A 75 -7.54 -0.41 -7.06
C ALA A 75 -8.75 -0.83 -6.21
N PHE A 76 -8.70 -2.04 -5.64
CA PHE A 76 -9.71 -2.44 -4.66
C PHE A 76 -9.71 -1.52 -3.43
N SER A 77 -10.90 -1.20 -2.91
CA SER A 77 -11.01 -0.46 -1.64
C SER A 77 -10.79 -1.34 -0.42
N ALA A 78 -11.06 -2.65 -0.53
CA ALA A 78 -10.86 -3.60 0.56
C ALA A 78 -9.37 -3.69 0.94
N PRO A 79 -9.05 -3.86 2.25
CA PRO A 79 -9.94 -4.01 3.39
C PRO A 79 -10.13 -2.70 4.20
N HIS A 80 -10.06 -1.53 3.55
CA HIS A 80 -10.20 -0.25 4.24
C HIS A 80 -11.57 -0.12 4.94
N VAL A 81 -11.65 0.63 6.04
CA VAL A 81 -12.94 1.02 6.63
C VAL A 81 -13.87 1.68 5.59
N PRO A 82 -15.21 1.57 5.72
CA PRO A 82 -15.94 0.92 6.79
C PRO A 82 -15.88 -0.61 6.72
N PHE A 83 -15.92 -1.28 7.86
CA PHE A 83 -15.84 -2.74 7.90
C PHE A 83 -17.20 -3.37 7.58
N GLN A 84 -17.27 -3.96 6.39
CA GLN A 84 -18.45 -4.58 5.82
C GLN A 84 -18.02 -5.88 5.14
N ALA A 85 -18.43 -7.03 5.64
CA ALA A 85 -18.06 -8.33 5.06
C ALA A 85 -19.29 -9.15 4.67
N PRO A 86 -19.30 -9.86 3.52
CA PRO A 86 -20.38 -10.79 3.22
C PRO A 86 -20.45 -11.92 4.26
N VAL A 87 -21.68 -12.31 4.64
CA VAL A 87 -21.95 -13.29 5.71
C VAL A 87 -21.22 -14.60 5.49
N ASP A 88 -21.19 -15.10 4.25
CA ASP A 88 -20.55 -16.37 3.93
C ASP A 88 -19.06 -16.37 4.28
N TYR A 89 -18.36 -15.25 4.09
CA TYR A 89 -16.96 -15.10 4.49
C TYR A 89 -16.83 -14.96 6.00
N TYR A 90 -17.70 -14.16 6.63
CA TYR A 90 -17.74 -14.02 8.09
C TYR A 90 -17.96 -15.35 8.81
N CYS A 91 -18.77 -16.25 8.24
CA CYS A 91 -18.97 -17.60 8.76
C CYS A 91 -17.72 -18.48 8.68
N ARG A 92 -16.81 -18.29 7.69
CA ARG A 92 -15.52 -19.03 7.61
C ARG A 92 -14.62 -18.75 8.82
N TYR A 93 -14.78 -17.59 9.44
CA TYR A 93 -13.99 -17.14 10.59
C TYR A 93 -14.70 -17.30 11.94
N ALA A 94 -15.61 -18.28 12.08
CA ALA A 94 -16.35 -18.52 13.33
C ALA A 94 -15.47 -18.79 14.57
N HIS A 95 -14.22 -19.15 14.38
CA HIS A 95 -13.22 -19.34 15.44
C HIS A 95 -12.59 -18.03 15.95
N VAL A 96 -12.82 -16.91 15.27
CA VAL A 96 -12.30 -15.59 15.66
C VAL A 96 -13.33 -14.89 16.54
N GLU A 97 -13.07 -14.82 17.84
CA GLU A 97 -14.01 -14.25 18.82
C GLU A 97 -14.12 -12.72 18.73
N ASP A 98 -13.03 -12.04 18.34
CA ASP A 98 -13.03 -10.59 18.15
C ASP A 98 -13.73 -10.23 16.83
N ASP A 99 -14.96 -9.73 16.92
CA ASP A 99 -15.79 -9.37 15.77
C ASP A 99 -15.14 -8.35 14.83
N ASN A 100 -14.34 -7.42 15.36
CA ASN A 100 -13.65 -6.41 14.57
C ASN A 100 -12.63 -7.07 13.63
N LYS A 101 -11.81 -7.97 14.20
CA LYS A 101 -10.85 -8.79 13.45
C LYS A 101 -11.57 -9.75 12.50
N ARG A 102 -12.65 -10.38 12.96
CA ARG A 102 -13.42 -11.35 12.18
C ARG A 102 -13.98 -10.73 10.90
N VAL A 103 -14.58 -9.54 10.97
CA VAL A 103 -15.05 -8.81 9.78
C VAL A 103 -13.88 -8.42 8.88
N TYR A 104 -12.78 -7.91 9.44
CA TYR A 104 -11.60 -7.53 8.68
C TYR A 104 -10.97 -8.71 7.92
N TYR A 105 -10.78 -9.86 8.57
CA TYR A 105 -10.27 -11.08 7.91
C TYR A 105 -11.22 -11.58 6.83
N SER A 106 -12.53 -11.44 7.05
CA SER A 106 -13.54 -11.81 6.06
C SER A 106 -13.49 -10.92 4.82
N MET A 107 -13.23 -9.61 4.98
CA MET A 107 -13.01 -8.70 3.87
C MET A 107 -11.74 -9.05 3.08
N ILE A 108 -10.67 -9.44 3.78
CA ILE A 108 -9.42 -9.90 3.15
C ILE A 108 -9.68 -11.18 2.35
N SER A 109 -10.39 -12.17 2.88
CA SER A 109 -10.72 -13.37 2.09
C SER A 109 -11.59 -13.09 0.89
N ALA A 110 -12.56 -12.19 1.00
CA ALA A 110 -13.38 -11.78 -0.14
C ALA A 110 -12.54 -11.05 -1.20
N LEU A 111 -11.51 -10.30 -0.78
CA LEU A 111 -10.53 -9.69 -1.67
C LEU A 111 -9.62 -10.73 -2.32
N ASP A 112 -9.14 -11.72 -1.57
CA ASP A 112 -8.29 -12.80 -2.09
C ASP A 112 -9.02 -13.64 -3.15
N ASP A 113 -10.25 -14.10 -2.86
CA ASP A 113 -11.09 -14.81 -3.83
C ASP A 113 -11.33 -13.96 -5.08
N ALA A 114 -11.58 -12.64 -4.92
CA ALA A 114 -11.75 -11.72 -6.04
C ALA A 114 -10.48 -11.55 -6.90
N ILE A 115 -9.31 -11.39 -6.30
CA ILE A 115 -8.03 -11.33 -7.00
C ILE A 115 -7.77 -12.67 -7.72
N GLY A 116 -8.05 -13.79 -7.05
CA GLY A 116 -7.94 -15.13 -7.60
C GLY A 116 -8.78 -15.33 -8.87
N GLU A 117 -10.02 -14.86 -8.87
CA GLU A 117 -10.90 -14.90 -10.05
C GLU A 117 -10.43 -14.00 -11.20
N VAL A 118 -9.91 -12.81 -10.92
CA VAL A 118 -9.32 -11.94 -11.96
C VAL A 118 -8.09 -12.61 -12.57
N HIS A 119 -7.21 -13.17 -11.74
CA HIS A 119 -6.05 -13.92 -12.21
C HIS A 119 -6.42 -15.19 -12.98
N GLN A 120 -7.48 -15.90 -12.57
CA GLN A 120 -7.98 -17.05 -13.31
C GLN A 120 -8.54 -16.62 -14.69
N THR A 121 -9.16 -15.45 -14.78
CA THR A 121 -9.63 -14.90 -16.08
C THR A 121 -8.46 -14.62 -17.03
N ILE A 122 -7.32 -14.12 -16.52
CA ILE A 122 -6.08 -13.95 -17.31
C ILE A 122 -5.60 -15.31 -17.86
N LYS A 123 -5.66 -16.37 -17.04
CA LYS A 123 -5.28 -17.73 -17.45
C LYS A 123 -6.23 -18.30 -18.49
N ASP A 124 -7.53 -18.20 -18.27
CA ASP A 124 -8.57 -18.74 -19.15
C ASP A 124 -8.59 -18.01 -20.50
N ALA A 125 -8.23 -16.71 -20.51
CA ALA A 125 -8.02 -15.94 -21.73
C ALA A 125 -6.73 -16.32 -22.48
N GLY A 126 -5.84 -17.14 -21.91
CA GLY A 126 -4.61 -17.60 -22.55
C GLY A 126 -3.48 -16.56 -22.60
N ILE A 127 -3.58 -15.47 -21.82
CA ILE A 127 -2.65 -14.34 -21.87
C ILE A 127 -1.66 -14.28 -20.69
N GLU A 128 -1.63 -15.31 -19.83
CA GLU A 128 -0.81 -15.32 -18.60
C GLU A 128 0.69 -15.09 -18.85
N GLU A 129 1.26 -15.66 -19.91
CA GLU A 129 2.69 -15.50 -20.25
C GLU A 129 3.02 -14.11 -20.80
N ASN A 130 2.00 -13.39 -21.31
CA ASN A 130 2.13 -12.04 -21.83
C ASN A 130 1.55 -10.98 -20.87
N THR A 131 1.37 -11.32 -19.59
CA THR A 131 0.87 -10.38 -18.57
C THR A 131 1.88 -10.22 -17.44
N LEU A 132 2.33 -8.99 -17.22
CA LEU A 132 3.07 -8.58 -16.03
C LEU A 132 2.06 -8.13 -14.96
N ILE A 133 2.09 -8.77 -13.79
CA ILE A 133 1.17 -8.51 -12.68
C ILE A 133 1.98 -8.02 -11.49
N PHE A 134 1.53 -6.90 -10.90
CA PHE A 134 1.97 -6.43 -9.59
C PHE A 134 0.82 -6.56 -8.60
N LEU A 135 1.12 -7.02 -7.39
CA LEU A 135 0.19 -7.01 -6.27
C LEU A 135 0.88 -6.39 -5.05
N LEU A 136 0.31 -5.29 -4.55
CA LEU A 136 0.83 -4.56 -3.40
C LEU A 136 -0.29 -3.93 -2.57
N SER A 137 0.02 -3.60 -1.31
CA SER A 137 -0.78 -2.67 -0.51
C SER A 137 -0.32 -1.23 -0.73
N ASP A 138 -1.22 -0.25 -0.60
CA ASP A 138 -0.90 1.17 -0.74
C ASP A 138 -0.16 1.75 0.49
N ASN A 139 -0.36 1.13 1.66
CA ASN A 139 0.34 1.39 2.92
C ASN A 139 0.20 0.16 3.85
N GLY A 140 0.89 0.22 4.99
CA GLY A 140 0.72 -0.78 6.04
C GLY A 140 -0.65 -0.74 6.71
N GLY A 141 -1.00 -1.81 7.42
CA GLY A 141 -2.30 -1.96 8.08
C GLY A 141 -2.58 -0.83 9.07
N ALA A 142 -3.85 -0.43 9.14
CA ALA A 142 -4.32 0.62 10.04
C ALA A 142 -4.40 0.13 11.49
N SER A 143 -3.25 0.06 12.18
CA SER A 143 -3.14 -0.48 13.55
C SER A 143 -4.06 0.20 14.57
N TYR A 144 -4.41 1.48 14.35
CA TYR A 144 -5.40 2.21 15.17
C TYR A 144 -6.84 1.69 15.04
N THR A 145 -7.10 0.74 14.13
CA THR A 145 -8.39 0.03 14.04
C THR A 145 -8.43 -1.21 14.91
N HIS A 146 -7.30 -1.66 15.47
CA HIS A 146 -7.16 -2.88 16.26
C HIS A 146 -7.53 -4.20 15.52
N ALA A 147 -7.86 -4.13 14.24
CA ALA A 147 -8.19 -5.29 13.41
C ALA A 147 -7.00 -5.81 12.58
N THR A 148 -6.05 -4.92 12.26
CA THR A 148 -4.90 -5.24 11.41
C THR A 148 -3.72 -5.76 12.22
N ASP A 149 -2.86 -6.55 11.59
CA ASP A 149 -1.58 -6.98 12.14
C ASP A 149 -0.44 -6.64 11.17
N ASN A 150 0.50 -5.81 11.62
CA ASN A 150 1.72 -5.47 10.88
C ASN A 150 2.95 -6.20 11.46
N GLY A 151 2.74 -7.11 12.41
CA GLY A 151 3.78 -7.79 13.14
C GLY A 151 4.77 -8.51 12.23
N PRO A 152 6.08 -8.43 12.51
CA PRO A 152 6.69 -7.86 13.70
C PRO A 152 7.03 -6.35 13.59
N LEU A 153 6.50 -5.63 12.60
CA LEU A 153 6.94 -4.27 12.27
C LEU A 153 6.29 -3.20 13.18
N LYS A 154 7.07 -2.18 13.57
CA LYS A 154 6.58 -1.06 14.38
C LYS A 154 5.64 -0.17 13.58
N GLY A 155 4.57 0.29 14.22
CA GLY A 155 3.63 1.25 13.64
C GLY A 155 2.61 0.63 12.66
N GLY A 156 2.17 1.44 11.71
CA GLY A 156 1.05 1.14 10.82
C GLY A 156 0.75 2.29 9.87
N LYS A 157 -0.40 2.23 9.20
CA LYS A 157 -0.93 3.32 8.37
C LYS A 157 -0.70 4.69 9.02
N LEU A 158 -0.25 5.66 8.21
CA LEU A 158 0.17 7.04 8.56
C LEU A 158 1.59 7.19 9.12
N THR A 159 2.20 6.13 9.66
CA THR A 159 3.54 6.21 10.23
C THR A 159 4.62 5.90 9.19
N GLN A 160 5.81 6.48 9.33
CA GLN A 160 6.99 6.16 8.51
C GLN A 160 7.89 5.07 9.14
N PHE A 161 7.41 4.43 10.22
CA PHE A 161 7.97 3.16 10.72
C PHE A 161 7.69 2.03 9.71
N GLU A 162 8.44 0.93 9.78
CA GLU A 162 8.35 -0.20 8.83
C GLU A 162 6.92 -0.71 8.71
N GLY A 163 6.15 -0.76 9.80
CA GLY A 163 4.77 -1.21 9.76
C GLY A 163 3.83 -0.31 8.97
N GLY A 164 4.23 0.92 8.62
CA GLY A 164 3.46 1.83 7.77
C GLY A 164 3.90 1.88 6.31
N ILE A 165 5.17 1.57 6.00
CA ILE A 165 5.77 1.72 4.66
C ILE A 165 6.30 0.41 4.04
N ASN A 166 6.54 -0.63 4.84
CA ASN A 166 7.00 -1.93 4.36
C ASN A 166 5.78 -2.84 4.14
N VAL A 167 5.34 -2.91 2.89
CA VAL A 167 4.11 -3.59 2.49
C VAL A 167 4.40 -4.89 1.73
N PRO A 168 3.45 -5.84 1.68
CA PRO A 168 3.51 -6.92 0.72
C PRO A 168 3.65 -6.35 -0.70
N PHE A 169 4.61 -6.86 -1.46
CA PHE A 169 4.85 -6.52 -2.86
C PHE A 169 5.21 -7.80 -3.61
N MET A 170 4.42 -8.14 -4.61
CA MET A 170 4.64 -9.30 -5.48
C MET A 170 4.66 -8.86 -6.94
N MET A 171 5.55 -9.46 -7.71
CA MET A 171 5.63 -9.30 -9.16
C MET A 171 5.58 -10.68 -9.80
N LYS A 172 4.74 -10.84 -10.81
CA LYS A 172 4.61 -12.07 -11.59
C LYS A 172 4.62 -11.76 -13.08
N TRP A 173 5.49 -12.43 -13.81
CA TRP A 173 5.49 -12.43 -15.27
C TRP A 173 5.97 -13.80 -15.75
N LYS A 174 5.03 -14.67 -16.07
CA LYS A 174 5.32 -16.09 -16.34
C LYS A 174 6.26 -16.21 -17.55
N GLY A 175 7.37 -16.93 -17.36
CA GLY A 175 8.41 -17.10 -18.38
C GLY A 175 9.39 -15.92 -18.52
N ARG A 176 9.20 -14.82 -17.78
CA ARG A 176 10.06 -13.62 -17.84
C ARG A 176 10.75 -13.27 -16.52
N VAL A 177 10.16 -13.63 -15.39
CA VAL A 177 10.78 -13.49 -14.05
C VAL A 177 10.72 -14.82 -13.29
N PRO A 178 11.64 -15.09 -12.34
CA PRO A 178 11.73 -16.38 -11.67
C PRO A 178 10.52 -16.63 -10.76
N ALA A 179 9.95 -17.83 -10.84
CA ALA A 179 8.84 -18.23 -9.96
C ALA A 179 9.34 -18.60 -8.55
N GLY A 180 8.56 -18.28 -7.52
CA GLY A 180 8.84 -18.67 -6.13
C GLY A 180 10.06 -17.99 -5.50
N MET A 181 10.63 -16.98 -6.16
CA MET A 181 11.76 -16.22 -5.63
C MET A 181 11.31 -15.21 -4.59
N ARG A 182 12.09 -15.08 -3.51
CA ARG A 182 11.97 -13.99 -2.54
C ARG A 182 13.11 -12.99 -2.76
N TYR A 183 12.78 -11.84 -3.32
CA TYR A 183 13.74 -10.73 -3.46
C TYR A 183 13.91 -10.02 -2.11
N GLN A 184 15.16 -9.81 -1.67
CA GLN A 184 15.46 -9.32 -0.31
C GLN A 184 15.92 -7.86 -0.28
N HIS A 185 16.32 -7.29 -1.41
CA HIS A 185 16.78 -5.91 -1.47
C HIS A 185 15.60 -4.92 -1.57
N PRO A 186 15.79 -3.67 -1.14
CA PRO A 186 14.74 -2.66 -1.19
C PRO A 186 14.26 -2.43 -2.62
N VAL A 187 12.93 -2.33 -2.75
CA VAL A 187 12.23 -1.89 -3.96
C VAL A 187 11.21 -0.83 -3.55
N SER A 188 10.75 -0.03 -4.51
CA SER A 188 9.79 1.03 -4.32
C SER A 188 8.55 0.81 -5.19
N SER A 189 7.38 1.28 -4.75
CA SER A 189 6.19 1.30 -5.61
C SER A 189 6.38 2.17 -6.85
N THR A 190 7.33 3.12 -6.83
CA THR A 190 7.71 3.94 -8.00
C THR A 190 8.33 3.09 -9.11
N ASP A 191 8.92 1.94 -8.78
CA ASP A 191 9.54 1.02 -9.74
C ASP A 191 8.51 0.39 -10.69
N ILE A 192 7.24 0.30 -10.26
CA ILE A 192 6.14 -0.21 -11.10
C ILE A 192 6.06 0.58 -12.41
N PHE A 193 6.24 1.91 -12.36
CA PHE A 193 6.17 2.76 -13.54
C PHE A 193 7.29 2.44 -14.53
N ALA A 194 8.55 2.48 -14.08
CA ALA A 194 9.70 2.24 -14.94
C ALA A 194 9.71 0.80 -15.50
N THR A 195 9.41 -0.18 -14.64
CA THR A 195 9.27 -1.58 -15.05
C THR A 195 8.17 -1.78 -16.08
N SER A 196 7.01 -1.12 -15.91
CA SER A 196 5.89 -1.24 -16.87
C SER A 196 6.21 -0.60 -18.22
N VAL A 197 6.91 0.53 -18.25
CA VAL A 197 7.35 1.18 -19.51
C VAL A 197 8.31 0.26 -20.27
N ALA A 198 9.31 -0.29 -19.58
CA ALA A 198 10.26 -1.23 -20.18
C ALA A 198 9.57 -2.50 -20.67
N ALA A 199 8.64 -3.06 -19.88
CA ALA A 199 7.86 -4.23 -20.24
C ALA A 199 6.99 -4.02 -21.50
N ALA A 200 6.49 -2.80 -21.70
CA ALA A 200 5.75 -2.40 -22.89
C ALA A 200 6.65 -2.10 -24.12
N GLY A 201 7.98 -2.26 -23.99
CA GLY A 201 8.94 -1.95 -25.05
C GLY A 201 9.20 -0.44 -25.24
N GLY A 202 8.78 0.39 -24.29
CA GLY A 202 9.00 1.83 -24.30
C GLY A 202 10.34 2.23 -23.70
N SER A 203 10.68 3.52 -23.85
CA SER A 203 11.81 4.15 -23.19
C SER A 203 11.35 5.39 -22.43
N LEU A 204 11.98 5.63 -21.27
CA LEU A 204 11.71 6.82 -20.48
C LEU A 204 12.36 8.05 -21.13
N PRO A 205 11.63 9.18 -21.27
CA PRO A 205 12.21 10.45 -21.71
C PRO A 205 13.41 10.88 -20.87
N SER A 206 14.49 11.33 -21.51
CA SER A 206 15.73 11.77 -20.85
C SER A 206 15.69 13.23 -20.34
N ASP A 207 14.57 13.92 -20.52
CA ASP A 207 14.38 15.32 -20.13
C ASP A 207 13.99 15.51 -18.65
N ARG A 208 13.85 14.40 -17.90
CA ARG A 208 13.49 14.39 -16.49
C ARG A 208 14.10 13.18 -15.78
N GLU A 209 14.16 13.28 -14.46
CA GLU A 209 14.57 12.19 -13.60
C GLU A 209 13.36 11.35 -13.16
N TYR A 210 13.61 10.08 -12.84
CA TYR A 210 12.62 9.16 -12.30
C TYR A 210 13.17 8.52 -11.04
N ASP A 211 12.33 8.39 -10.02
CA ASP A 211 12.72 7.74 -8.76
C ASP A 211 12.62 6.21 -8.84
N GLY A 212 11.99 5.66 -9.87
CA GLY A 212 11.81 4.22 -10.06
C GLY A 212 12.74 3.64 -11.11
N VAL A 213 13.11 2.37 -10.94
CA VAL A 213 13.94 1.60 -11.89
C VAL A 213 13.17 0.41 -12.47
N ASP A 214 13.65 -0.13 -13.59
CA ASP A 214 13.14 -1.41 -14.12
C ASP A 214 13.64 -2.57 -13.25
N LEU A 215 12.74 -3.29 -12.59
CA LEU A 215 13.08 -4.40 -11.71
C LEU A 215 13.44 -5.68 -12.44
N VAL A 216 13.04 -5.85 -13.71
CA VAL A 216 13.20 -7.12 -14.45
C VAL A 216 14.68 -7.55 -14.53
N PRO A 217 15.64 -6.68 -14.89
CA PRO A 217 17.05 -7.03 -14.88
C PRO A 217 17.59 -7.44 -13.50
N TYR A 218 17.13 -6.81 -12.42
CA TYR A 218 17.58 -7.13 -11.06
C TYR A 218 17.06 -8.49 -10.58
N VAL A 219 15.77 -8.78 -10.80
CA VAL A 219 15.19 -10.06 -10.39
C VAL A 219 15.70 -11.24 -11.21
N ASN A 220 16.18 -10.99 -12.42
CA ASN A 220 16.80 -11.99 -13.28
C ASN A 220 18.33 -12.12 -13.09
N GLY A 221 18.93 -11.34 -12.18
CA GLY A 221 20.38 -11.35 -11.93
C GLY A 221 21.22 -10.84 -13.10
N GLN A 222 20.63 -10.00 -13.96
CA GLN A 222 21.28 -9.41 -15.13
C GLN A 222 21.88 -8.03 -14.82
N ALA A 223 21.27 -7.29 -13.89
CA ALA A 223 21.84 -6.05 -13.36
C ALA A 223 22.76 -6.35 -12.17
N GLU A 224 23.88 -5.61 -12.10
CA GLU A 224 24.78 -5.63 -10.94
C GLU A 224 24.20 -4.77 -9.80
N GLY A 225 24.48 -5.13 -8.55
CA GLY A 225 24.06 -4.37 -7.37
C GLY A 225 22.58 -4.53 -7.01
N ILE A 226 22.01 -3.47 -6.42
CA ILE A 226 20.63 -3.42 -5.93
C ILE A 226 19.86 -2.25 -6.58
N PRO A 227 18.51 -2.31 -6.64
CA PRO A 227 17.69 -1.27 -7.26
C PRO A 227 17.87 0.09 -6.60
N HIS A 228 17.90 0.11 -5.26
CA HIS A 228 17.98 1.33 -4.46
C HIS A 228 18.94 1.13 -3.28
N GLU A 229 20.01 1.93 -3.23
CA GLU A 229 20.82 2.06 -2.01
C GLU A 229 20.09 2.91 -0.98
N THR A 230 19.49 4.02 -1.42
CA THR A 230 18.86 5.00 -0.54
C THR A 230 17.40 5.25 -0.95
N LEU A 231 16.49 5.21 0.02
CA LEU A 231 15.07 5.54 -0.15
C LEU A 231 14.66 6.64 0.83
N TYR A 232 13.75 7.51 0.39
CA TYR A 232 13.33 8.71 1.12
C TYR A 232 11.83 8.77 1.29
N TRP A 233 11.38 9.21 2.46
CA TRP A 233 10.00 9.55 2.76
C TRP A 233 9.91 10.90 3.44
N ARG A 234 8.85 11.64 3.12
CA ARG A 234 8.49 12.88 3.82
C ARG A 234 6.99 13.00 3.93
N ALA A 235 6.50 13.16 5.15
CA ALA A 235 5.15 13.62 5.42
C ALA A 235 5.27 14.88 6.29
N ASP A 236 5.11 16.06 5.68
CA ASP A 236 5.27 17.36 6.35
C ASP A 236 6.55 17.43 7.23
N HIS A 237 6.41 17.46 8.55
CA HIS A 237 7.51 17.56 9.51
C HIS A 237 8.14 16.20 9.89
N ILE A 238 7.58 15.07 9.43
CA ILE A 238 8.13 13.73 9.62
C ILE A 238 8.95 13.30 8.42
N TRP A 239 10.22 13.01 8.67
CA TRP A 239 11.20 12.62 7.65
C TRP A 239 11.66 11.20 7.94
N ALA A 240 11.81 10.39 6.89
CA ALA A 240 12.52 9.12 7.00
C ALA A 240 13.45 8.90 5.79
N ILE A 241 14.59 8.28 6.07
CA ILE A 241 15.57 7.85 5.07
C ILE A 241 16.03 6.45 5.43
N ARG A 242 16.13 5.58 4.42
CA ARG A 242 16.81 4.29 4.53
C ARG A 242 18.02 4.32 3.61
N ASP A 243 19.22 4.14 4.16
CA ASP A 243 20.48 4.06 3.43
C ASP A 243 21.12 2.69 3.74
N GLY A 244 21.07 1.80 2.75
CA GLY A 244 21.38 0.38 2.91
C GLY A 244 20.52 -0.28 4.00
N LYS A 245 21.18 -0.67 5.10
CA LYS A 245 20.52 -1.29 6.26
C LYS A 245 20.06 -0.30 7.32
N TYR A 246 20.58 0.91 7.31
CA TYR A 246 20.24 1.88 8.34
C TYR A 246 19.01 2.68 7.95
N LYS A 247 18.15 2.94 8.93
CA LYS A 247 16.98 3.80 8.75
C LYS A 247 16.93 4.85 9.84
N LEU A 248 16.82 6.11 9.42
CA LEU A 248 16.55 7.25 10.30
C LEU A 248 15.11 7.70 10.09
N ILE A 249 14.40 7.94 11.19
CA ILE A 249 13.11 8.62 11.22
C ILE A 249 13.13 9.74 12.26
N LEU A 250 12.58 10.92 11.94
CA LEU A 250 12.58 12.07 12.84
C LEU A 250 11.38 12.98 12.65
N SER A 251 11.08 13.77 13.69
CA SER A 251 10.16 14.90 13.64
C SER A 251 10.94 16.21 13.79
N THR A 252 10.88 17.04 12.74
CA THR A 252 11.47 18.38 12.77
C THR A 252 10.67 19.37 13.63
N ARG A 253 9.39 19.07 13.91
CA ARG A 253 8.54 19.86 14.80
C ARG A 253 8.73 19.48 16.26
N ASP A 254 8.73 18.18 16.55
CA ASP A 254 8.67 17.66 17.92
C ASP A 254 10.06 17.29 18.47
N GLY A 255 11.10 17.38 17.64
CA GLY A 255 12.51 17.26 18.05
C GLY A 255 12.99 15.84 18.37
N TRP A 256 12.16 14.81 18.17
CA TRP A 256 12.57 13.42 18.34
C TRP A 256 13.18 12.86 17.05
N ALA A 257 14.11 11.92 17.21
CA ALA A 257 14.71 11.15 16.12
C ALA A 257 15.09 9.74 16.60
N GLU A 258 14.95 8.76 15.71
CA GLU A 258 15.23 7.35 15.97
C GLU A 258 16.01 6.76 14.79
N LEU A 259 17.12 6.07 15.09
CA LEU A 259 18.02 5.46 14.11
C LEU A 259 18.04 3.95 14.36
N TYR A 260 17.91 3.15 13.29
CA TYR A 260 17.78 1.70 13.37
C TYR A 260 18.70 1.00 12.38
N ASP A 261 19.14 -0.21 12.73
CA ASP A 261 19.74 -1.17 11.79
C ASP A 261 18.68 -2.23 11.44
N LEU A 262 18.06 -2.10 10.26
CA LEU A 262 16.97 -2.96 9.82
C LEU A 262 17.40 -4.39 9.47
N GLU A 263 18.69 -4.66 9.34
CA GLU A 263 19.21 -6.01 9.08
C GLU A 263 19.02 -6.91 10.32
N VAL A 264 19.22 -6.34 11.51
CA VAL A 264 19.15 -7.06 12.79
C VAL A 264 17.96 -6.64 13.66
N ASP A 265 17.38 -5.48 13.42
CA ASP A 265 16.26 -4.90 14.16
C ASP A 265 15.16 -4.37 13.21
N LYS A 266 14.64 -5.27 12.38
CA LYS A 266 13.49 -4.99 11.52
C LYS A 266 12.24 -4.49 12.28
N PRO A 267 11.98 -4.92 13.53
CA PRO A 267 10.91 -4.37 14.37
C PRO A 267 11.14 -2.93 14.87
N GLU A 268 12.31 -2.31 14.63
CA GLU A 268 12.63 -0.94 15.07
C GLU A 268 12.51 -0.73 16.60
N GLN A 269 13.05 -1.67 17.38
CA GLN A 269 13.01 -1.65 18.84
C GLN A 269 14.24 -0.98 19.49
N ILE A 270 15.39 -0.97 18.82
CA ILE A 270 16.67 -0.52 19.36
C ILE A 270 17.07 0.79 18.67
N ASN A 271 16.75 1.91 19.31
CA ASN A 271 17.18 3.21 18.82
C ASN A 271 18.69 3.42 19.04
N LEU A 272 19.44 3.47 17.95
CA LEU A 272 20.90 3.62 17.87
C LEU A 272 21.38 5.08 17.80
N LYS A 273 20.49 6.08 17.84
CA LYS A 273 20.85 7.48 17.62
C LYS A 273 21.98 7.97 18.53
N GLU A 274 21.93 7.63 19.82
CA GLU A 274 22.94 8.07 20.79
C GLU A 274 24.25 7.27 20.67
N GLN A 275 24.18 6.05 20.15
CA GLN A 275 25.33 5.16 19.93
C GLN A 275 26.04 5.48 18.61
N MET A 276 25.34 6.05 17.63
CA MET A 276 25.87 6.35 16.30
C MET A 276 25.56 7.80 15.86
N PRO A 277 26.04 8.82 16.61
CA PRO A 277 25.69 10.22 16.36
C PRO A 277 26.19 10.74 15.00
N GLU A 278 27.36 10.29 14.55
CA GLU A 278 27.90 10.67 13.23
C GLU A 278 27.03 10.15 12.08
N LEU A 279 26.52 8.92 12.20
CA LEU A 279 25.62 8.35 11.20
C LEU A 279 24.26 9.06 11.20
N TYR A 280 23.72 9.36 12.39
CA TYR A 280 22.50 10.16 12.51
C TYR A 280 22.64 11.52 11.78
N GLU A 281 23.72 12.25 12.03
CA GLU A 281 23.97 13.54 11.38
C GLU A 281 24.14 13.39 9.87
N LYS A 282 24.92 12.40 9.40
CA LYS A 282 25.06 12.09 7.95
C LYS A 282 23.69 11.91 7.29
N LEU A 283 22.86 11.00 7.82
CA LEU A 283 21.57 10.66 7.22
C LEU A 283 20.58 11.83 7.28
N ARG A 284 20.63 12.64 8.35
CA ARG A 284 19.82 13.86 8.47
C ARG A 284 20.18 14.88 7.40
N GLU A 285 21.48 15.14 7.21
CA GLU A 285 21.97 16.06 6.17
C GLU A 285 21.67 15.57 4.76
N GLU A 286 21.76 14.26 4.53
CA GLU A 286 21.42 13.63 3.26
C GLU A 286 19.94 13.79 2.92
N HIS A 287 19.03 13.53 3.87
CA HIS A 287 17.60 13.78 3.69
C HIS A 287 17.31 15.27 3.43
N GLN A 288 17.96 16.17 4.17
CA GLN A 288 17.82 17.62 3.95
C GLN A 288 18.26 18.03 2.54
N ARG A 289 19.36 17.46 2.04
CA ARG A 289 19.86 17.70 0.68
C ARG A 289 18.87 17.18 -0.36
N TRP A 290 18.40 15.94 -0.22
CA TRP A 290 17.38 15.37 -1.11
C TRP A 290 16.13 16.25 -1.21
N GLN A 291 15.63 16.77 -0.09
CA GLN A 291 14.47 17.67 -0.12
C GLN A 291 14.75 18.97 -0.89
N LYS A 292 15.93 19.58 -0.69
CA LYS A 292 16.32 20.80 -1.39
C LYS A 292 16.40 20.57 -2.90
N ASP A 293 16.94 19.42 -3.29
CA ASP A 293 17.25 19.09 -4.67
C ASP A 293 16.04 18.53 -5.43
N LYS A 294 15.11 17.84 -4.76
CA LYS A 294 13.96 17.18 -5.41
C LYS A 294 12.61 17.83 -5.14
N LEU A 295 12.46 18.57 -4.03
CA LEU A 295 11.15 19.08 -3.58
C LEU A 295 11.05 20.60 -3.68
N HIS A 296 11.25 21.14 -4.88
CA HIS A 296 11.23 22.59 -5.15
C HIS A 296 9.84 23.24 -5.01
N LYS A 297 8.76 22.45 -5.09
CA LYS A 297 7.39 22.95 -5.00
C LYS A 297 6.83 22.72 -3.61
N LYS A 298 6.10 23.72 -3.10
CA LYS A 298 5.33 23.59 -1.86
C LYS A 298 4.10 22.70 -2.09
N PRO A 299 3.63 21.96 -1.06
CA PRO A 299 2.36 21.25 -1.13
C PRO A 299 1.22 22.18 -1.55
N MET A 300 0.34 21.73 -2.45
CA MET A 300 -0.78 22.53 -2.97
C MET A 300 -1.98 22.57 -2.00
N TRP A 301 -2.04 21.63 -1.06
CA TRP A 301 -3.07 21.56 -0.03
C TRP A 301 -2.42 21.58 1.37
N PRO A 302 -3.11 22.11 2.38
CA PRO A 302 -2.61 22.10 3.74
C PRO A 302 -2.62 20.68 4.32
N ARG A 303 -1.81 20.48 5.35
CA ARG A 303 -1.97 19.35 6.28
C ARG A 303 -3.37 19.39 6.90
N ILE A 304 -4.02 18.23 7.00
CA ILE A 304 -5.40 18.14 7.48
C ILE A 304 -5.42 17.91 8.99
N MET A 305 -4.56 17.03 9.50
CA MET A 305 -4.50 16.70 10.93
C MET A 305 -3.14 16.18 11.40
N ASP A 306 -2.98 16.02 12.71
CA ASP A 306 -1.96 15.16 13.31
C ASP A 306 -2.65 13.99 14.00
N LYS A 307 -2.24 12.77 13.68
CA LYS A 307 -2.69 11.57 14.37
C LYS A 307 -1.70 11.21 15.47
N ARG A 308 -2.21 11.15 16.70
CA ARG A 308 -1.48 10.64 17.86
C ARG A 308 -1.39 9.12 17.84
N PHE A 309 -0.19 8.60 18.06
CA PHE A 309 0.12 7.20 18.27
C PHE A 309 0.91 7.03 19.56
N VAL A 310 0.65 5.95 20.31
CA VAL A 310 1.49 5.53 21.43
C VAL A 310 2.10 4.19 21.03
N LEU A 311 3.40 4.18 20.78
CA LEU A 311 4.16 3.00 20.37
C LEU A 311 5.28 2.79 21.39
N ASP A 312 5.38 1.58 21.95
CA ASP A 312 6.41 1.21 22.95
C ASP A 312 6.46 2.18 24.15
N GLY A 313 5.30 2.69 24.57
CA GLY A 313 5.18 3.65 25.67
C GLY A 313 5.57 5.10 25.33
N LYS A 314 5.99 5.37 24.09
CA LYS A 314 6.32 6.72 23.61
C LYS A 314 5.19 7.27 22.74
N GLU A 315 4.88 8.56 22.94
CA GLU A 315 3.90 9.27 22.14
C GLU A 315 4.54 9.89 20.88
N TYR A 316 3.85 9.74 19.76
CA TYR A 316 4.22 10.30 18.47
C TYR A 316 3.03 11.02 17.85
N LEU A 317 3.30 12.10 17.12
CA LEU A 317 2.33 12.79 16.28
C LEU A 317 2.76 12.66 14.82
N PHE A 318 1.94 12.04 14.00
CA PHE A 318 2.18 11.88 12.57
C PHE A 318 1.19 12.72 11.75
N PRO A 319 1.64 13.48 10.75
CA PRO A 319 0.77 14.28 9.90
C PRO A 319 -0.05 13.37 8.97
N ALA A 320 -1.31 13.74 8.75
CA ALA A 320 -2.22 13.11 7.81
C ALA A 320 -3.03 14.13 7.01
#